data_AF-A0A540WBP7-F1
#
_entry.id   AF-A0A540WBP7-F1
#
_cell.length_a   1.000
_cell.length_b   1.000
_cell.length_c   1.000
_cell.angle_alpha   90.00
_cell.angle_beta   90.00
_cell.angle_gamma   90.00
#
_symmetry.space_group_name_H-M   'P 1'
#
loop_
_entity.id
_entity.type
_entity.pdbx_description
1 polymer ?
#
loop_
_entity_poly.entity_id
_entity_poly.type
_entity_poly.pdbx_seq_one_letter_code
_entity_poly.pdbx_strand_id
1 'polypeptide(L)'
;MNLHVVFAGDHVRLPKSAVVPAGSAPQGTIPAAAVRDADPDAAPPEIRTVSGATLFVPAEQRAELENFCAANRIPLRSRPDVWGDLLEPFLDTEFTTERQAAAQVRLGRADLGADEVAGIRARVAPVMRAYNAVHQDWHHLGLADLLDAATADWIPAHLRIKSGERAAFYAWAMAIADLGRPHG
;
A
#
# COMPACT_ATOMS: atom_id res chain seq x y z
N MET A 1 0.37 -8.53 -10.01
CA MET A 1 0.52 -7.21 -10.69
C MET A 1 1.92 -7.06 -11.30
N ASN A 2 2.08 -6.61 -12.56
CA ASN A 2 3.41 -6.24 -13.08
C ASN A 2 3.75 -4.83 -12.58
N LEU A 3 4.75 -4.75 -11.71
CA LEU A 3 5.15 -3.52 -11.03
C LEU A 3 6.44 -2.92 -11.60
N HIS A 4 7.02 -3.47 -12.67
CA HIS A 4 8.35 -3.06 -13.13
C HIS A 4 8.41 -1.56 -13.43
N VAL A 5 9.25 -0.86 -12.67
CA VAL A 5 9.45 0.58 -12.75
C VAL A 5 10.73 0.88 -13.52
N VAL A 6 10.76 1.97 -14.29
CA VAL A 6 12.00 2.45 -14.92
C VAL A 6 12.44 3.73 -14.24
N PHE A 7 13.57 3.67 -13.55
CA PHE A 7 14.22 4.83 -12.97
C PHE A 7 15.05 5.54 -14.06
N ALA A 8 14.69 6.77 -14.37
CA ALA A 8 15.47 7.69 -15.20
C ALA A 8 16.02 8.82 -14.33
N GLY A 9 17.06 9.52 -14.81
CA GLY A 9 17.85 10.46 -14.01
C GLY A 9 17.04 11.37 -13.08
N ASP A 10 15.95 11.96 -13.59
CA ASP A 10 15.09 12.91 -12.89
C ASP A 10 13.61 12.46 -12.76
N HIS A 11 13.28 11.23 -13.14
CA HIS A 11 11.89 10.74 -13.09
C HIS A 11 11.78 9.22 -13.01
N VAL A 12 10.64 8.77 -12.54
CA VAL A 12 10.26 7.37 -12.45
C VAL A 12 9.17 7.10 -13.49
N ARG A 13 9.31 6.06 -14.32
CA ARG A 13 8.24 5.62 -15.23
C ARG A 13 7.61 4.35 -14.70
N LEU A 14 6.31 4.42 -14.49
CA LEU A 14 5.46 3.33 -14.08
C LEU A 14 5.03 2.49 -15.30
N PRO A 15 4.73 1.21 -15.10
CA PRO A 15 4.15 0.39 -16.16
C PRO A 15 2.76 0.93 -16.54
N LYS A 16 2.33 0.67 -17.79
CA LYS A 16 1.00 1.10 -18.28
C LYS A 16 -0.16 0.56 -17.45
N SER A 17 0.06 -0.55 -16.73
CA SER A 17 -0.90 -1.19 -15.84
C SER A 17 -0.92 -0.59 -14.43
N ALA A 18 -0.04 0.35 -14.11
CA ALA A 18 -0.01 0.95 -12.78
C ALA A 18 -1.27 1.77 -12.52
N VAL A 19 -1.88 1.50 -11.37
CA VAL A 19 -2.95 2.33 -10.83
C VAL A 19 -2.30 3.59 -10.27
N VAL A 20 -2.49 4.73 -10.95
CA VAL A 20 -1.96 6.02 -10.50
C VAL A 20 -3.12 6.90 -10.04
N PRO A 21 -3.05 7.57 -8.87
CA PRO A 21 -4.11 8.46 -8.43
C PRO A 21 -4.39 9.59 -9.43
N ALA A 22 -5.66 9.96 -9.53
CA ALA A 22 -6.11 11.05 -10.39
C ALA A 22 -5.34 12.35 -10.05
N GLY A 23 -4.73 12.98 -11.07
CA GLY A 23 -3.89 14.17 -10.91
C GLY A 23 -2.39 13.90 -10.91
N SER A 24 -1.97 12.64 -10.96
CA SER A 24 -0.57 12.29 -11.26
C SER A 24 -0.26 12.54 -12.73
N ALA A 25 0.97 12.97 -13.04
CA ALA A 25 1.35 13.46 -14.38
C ALA A 25 0.96 12.51 -15.53
N PRO A 26 0.70 13.06 -16.74
CA PRO A 26 0.22 12.27 -17.86
C PRO A 26 1.22 11.15 -18.19
N GLN A 27 0.71 9.92 -18.32
CA GLN A 27 1.42 8.71 -18.79
C GLN A 27 2.23 7.91 -17.76
N GLY A 28 1.91 8.01 -16.46
CA GLY A 28 2.58 7.17 -15.45
C GLY A 28 4.05 7.52 -15.28
N THR A 29 4.46 8.74 -15.63
CA THR A 29 5.79 9.26 -15.31
C THR A 29 5.69 10.18 -14.10
N ILE A 30 6.58 10.04 -13.13
CA ILE A 30 6.58 10.79 -11.88
C ILE A 30 7.93 11.48 -11.74
N PRO A 31 8.00 12.81 -11.84
CA PRO A 31 9.26 13.52 -11.70
C PRO A 31 9.77 13.36 -10.26
N ALA A 32 11.09 13.35 -10.08
CA ALA A 32 11.72 13.25 -8.77
C ALA A 32 11.24 14.36 -7.82
N ALA A 33 10.96 15.56 -8.35
CA ALA A 33 10.41 16.69 -7.59
C ALA A 33 8.98 16.44 -7.05
N ALA A 34 8.24 15.48 -7.60
CA ALA A 34 6.95 15.07 -7.07
C ALA A 34 7.06 13.95 -6.03
N VAL A 35 8.26 13.40 -5.81
CA VAL A 35 8.52 12.39 -4.77
C VAL A 35 8.80 13.10 -3.46
N ARG A 36 8.02 12.76 -2.43
CA ARG A 36 8.20 13.23 -1.07
C ARG A 36 9.33 12.48 -0.37
N ASP A 37 9.30 11.16 -0.49
CA ASP A 37 10.22 10.22 0.14
C ASP A 37 10.00 8.79 -0.42
N ALA A 38 10.82 7.84 0.00
CA ALA A 38 10.68 6.42 -0.33
C ALA A 38 11.00 5.51 0.85
N ASP A 39 10.46 4.29 0.84
CA ASP A 39 10.77 3.23 1.80
C ASP A 39 11.25 1.97 1.06
N PRO A 40 12.58 1.77 0.91
CA PRO A 40 13.13 0.59 0.24
C PRO A 40 12.92 -0.71 1.02
N ASP A 41 12.55 -0.63 2.30
CA ASP A 41 12.39 -1.79 3.19
C ASP A 41 10.92 -2.16 3.40
N ALA A 42 9.99 -1.40 2.82
CA ALA A 42 8.58 -1.76 2.77
C ALA A 42 8.35 -3.05 1.96
N ALA A 43 7.20 -3.70 2.20
CA ALA A 43 6.80 -4.94 1.53
C ALA A 43 5.54 -4.69 0.68
N PRO A 44 5.66 -4.46 -0.64
CA PRO A 44 6.90 -4.24 -1.41
C PRO A 44 7.47 -2.81 -1.20
N PRO A 45 8.70 -2.51 -1.69
CA PRO A 45 9.27 -1.17 -1.60
C PRO A 45 8.34 -0.08 -2.14
N GLU A 46 8.36 1.10 -1.52
CA GLU A 46 7.39 2.16 -1.79
C GLU A 46 8.03 3.50 -2.15
N ILE A 47 7.39 4.23 -3.06
CA ILE A 47 7.62 5.67 -3.30
C ILE A 47 6.36 6.42 -2.91
N ARG A 48 6.50 7.51 -2.16
CA ARG A 48 5.37 8.41 -1.84
C ARG A 48 5.51 9.74 -2.51
N THR A 49 4.43 10.19 -3.15
CA THR A 49 4.40 11.50 -3.79
C THR A 49 3.99 12.60 -2.81
N VAL A 50 4.31 13.84 -3.15
CA VAL A 50 3.85 15.03 -2.40
C VAL A 50 2.33 15.16 -2.34
N SER A 51 1.61 14.55 -3.30
CA SER A 51 0.14 14.50 -3.34
C SER A 51 -0.45 13.37 -2.48
N GLY A 52 0.39 12.57 -1.80
CA GLY A 52 -0.04 11.47 -0.94
C GLY A 52 -0.33 10.16 -1.67
N ALA A 53 0.13 10.01 -2.92
CA ALA A 53 0.06 8.73 -3.62
C ALA A 53 1.19 7.80 -3.17
N THR A 54 0.90 6.52 -2.96
CA THR A 54 1.92 5.47 -2.82
C THR A 54 2.04 4.69 -4.11
N LEU A 55 3.27 4.41 -4.50
CA LEU A 55 3.63 3.60 -5.67
C LEU A 55 4.50 2.46 -5.19
N PHE A 56 4.29 1.28 -5.77
CA PHE A 56 5.05 0.10 -5.42
C PHE A 56 6.15 -0.14 -6.43
N VAL A 57 7.32 -0.48 -5.91
CA VAL A 57 8.51 -0.86 -6.66
C VAL A 57 8.76 -2.34 -6.35
N PRO A 58 9.06 -3.19 -7.35
CA PRO A 58 9.40 -4.58 -7.11
C PRO A 58 10.61 -4.72 -6.17
N ALA A 59 10.61 -5.76 -5.33
CA ALA A 59 11.68 -5.99 -4.37
C ALA A 59 13.06 -6.13 -5.04
N GLU A 60 13.10 -6.70 -6.25
CA GLU A 60 14.31 -6.82 -7.05
C GLU A 60 14.91 -5.46 -7.47
N GLN A 61 14.10 -4.39 -7.48
CA GLN A 61 14.53 -3.04 -7.83
C GLN A 61 14.86 -2.17 -6.59
N ARG A 62 14.96 -2.76 -5.39
CA ARG A 62 15.30 -2.05 -4.14
C ARG A 62 16.56 -1.19 -4.27
N ALA A 63 17.64 -1.76 -4.82
CA ALA A 63 18.90 -1.04 -5.01
C ALA A 63 18.77 0.11 -6.03
N GLU A 64 17.92 -0.05 -7.06
CA GLU A 64 17.68 0.97 -8.07
C GLU A 64 16.89 2.16 -7.48
N LEU A 65 15.93 1.86 -6.60
CA LEU A 65 15.21 2.86 -5.82
C LEU A 65 16.15 3.66 -4.91
N GLU A 66 17.01 2.98 -4.15
CA GLU A 66 18.00 3.64 -3.27
C GLU A 66 18.92 4.57 -4.08
N ASN A 67 19.43 4.11 -5.23
CA ASN A 67 20.27 4.90 -6.11
C ASN A 67 19.54 6.12 -6.69
N PHE A 68 18.30 5.94 -7.15
CA PHE A 68 17.47 7.03 -7.64
C PHE A 68 17.22 8.10 -6.57
N CYS A 69 16.91 7.66 -5.35
CA CYS A 69 16.69 8.55 -4.22
C CYS A 69 17.96 9.33 -3.85
N ALA A 70 19.11 8.66 -3.81
CA ALA A 70 20.39 9.29 -3.55
C ALA A 70 20.74 10.36 -4.60
N ALA A 71 20.57 10.04 -5.89
CA ALA A 71 20.85 10.95 -7.00
C ALA A 71 19.96 12.22 -6.97
N ASN A 72 18.71 12.08 -6.53
CA ASN A 72 17.73 13.16 -6.50
C ASN A 72 17.54 13.81 -5.12
N ARG A 73 18.33 13.42 -4.11
CA ARG A 73 18.21 13.88 -2.71
C ARG A 73 16.81 13.64 -2.12
N ILE A 74 16.18 12.54 -2.51
CA ILE A 74 14.90 12.10 -1.93
C ILE A 74 15.20 11.37 -0.63
N PRO A 75 14.57 11.75 0.50
CA PRO A 75 14.82 11.09 1.78
C PRO A 75 14.26 9.67 1.79
N LEU A 76 15.03 8.73 2.35
CA LEU A 76 14.56 7.39 2.68
C LEU A 76 13.92 7.40 4.07
N ARG A 77 12.72 6.84 4.20
CA ARG A 77 11.91 6.86 5.43
C ARG A 77 11.22 5.51 5.63
N SER A 78 11.67 4.77 6.64
CA SER A 78 10.97 3.58 7.12
C SER A 78 9.67 3.97 7.82
N ARG A 79 8.60 3.19 7.59
CA ARG A 79 7.27 3.44 8.16
C ARG A 79 6.66 2.21 8.81
N PRO A 80 5.75 2.41 9.79
CA PRO A 80 4.84 1.36 10.19
C PRO A 80 3.97 0.92 9.00
N ASP A 81 3.88 -0.39 8.80
CA ASP A 81 2.95 -0.96 7.83
C ASP A 81 1.54 -1.07 8.46
N VAL A 82 0.83 0.06 8.43
CA VAL A 82 -0.53 0.16 8.99
C VAL A 82 -1.48 -0.83 8.31
N TRP A 83 -1.33 -1.06 7.00
CA TRP A 83 -2.17 -2.01 6.29
C TRP A 83 -1.81 -3.45 6.62
N GLY A 84 -0.53 -3.79 6.75
CA GLY A 84 -0.08 -5.07 7.30
C GLY A 84 -0.78 -5.42 8.61
N ASP A 85 -0.79 -4.48 9.57
CA ASP A 85 -1.42 -4.67 10.86
C ASP A 85 -2.96 -4.73 10.79
N LEU A 86 -3.58 -3.97 9.90
CA LEU A 86 -5.03 -4.02 9.67
C LEU A 86 -5.46 -5.34 9.04
N LEU A 87 -4.65 -5.89 8.13
CA LEU A 87 -4.98 -7.03 7.30
C LEU A 87 -4.52 -8.38 7.86
N GLU A 88 -3.69 -8.38 8.91
CA GLU A 88 -3.24 -9.59 9.62
C GLU A 88 -4.36 -10.63 9.90
N PRO A 89 -5.60 -10.26 10.32
CA PRO A 89 -6.67 -11.24 10.56
C PRO A 89 -7.18 -11.97 9.30
N PHE A 90 -6.79 -11.53 8.10
CA PHE A 90 -7.21 -12.14 6.83
C PHE A 90 -6.16 -13.11 6.25
N LEU A 91 -4.99 -13.23 6.89
CA LEU A 91 -3.99 -14.24 6.55
C LEU A 91 -4.54 -15.65 6.78
N ASP A 92 -4.03 -16.63 6.04
CA ASP A 92 -4.32 -18.06 6.23
C ASP A 92 -3.46 -18.62 7.39
N THR A 93 -3.45 -17.90 8.51
CA THR A 93 -2.79 -18.28 9.76
C THR A 93 -3.65 -17.92 10.96
N GLU A 94 -3.40 -18.60 12.08
CA GLU A 94 -4.10 -18.28 13.32
C GLU A 94 -3.75 -16.86 13.79
N PHE A 95 -4.80 -16.05 13.99
CA PHE A 95 -4.69 -14.72 14.57
C PHE A 95 -4.97 -14.78 16.08
N THR A 96 -3.98 -15.27 16.83
CA THR A 96 -4.09 -15.49 18.27
C THR A 96 -4.35 -14.20 19.05
N THR A 97 -4.78 -14.31 20.31
CA THR A 97 -5.00 -13.16 21.20
C THR A 97 -3.74 -12.31 21.38
N GLU A 98 -2.56 -12.94 21.41
CA GLU A 98 -1.28 -12.24 21.52
C GLU A 98 -0.98 -11.42 20.27
N ARG A 99 -1.23 -12.00 19.07
CA ARG A 99 -1.08 -11.29 17.79
C ARG A 99 -2.07 -10.14 17.69
N GLN A 100 -3.32 -10.36 18.11
CA GLN A 100 -4.35 -9.31 18.19
C GLN A 100 -3.89 -8.13 19.06
N ALA A 101 -3.39 -8.41 20.27
CA ALA A 101 -2.91 -7.38 21.18
C ALA A 101 -1.68 -6.64 20.60
N ALA A 102 -0.74 -7.36 19.99
CA ALA A 102 0.44 -6.77 19.39
C ALA A 102 0.08 -5.86 18.20
N ALA A 103 -0.82 -6.30 17.31
CA ALA A 103 -1.34 -5.50 16.21
C ALA A 103 -2.06 -4.25 16.73
N GLN A 104 -2.89 -4.38 17.78
CA GLN A 104 -3.59 -3.24 18.37
C GLN A 104 -2.62 -2.19 18.93
N VAL A 105 -1.50 -2.60 19.53
CA VAL A 105 -0.47 -1.68 20.02
C VAL A 105 0.19 -0.93 18.86
N ARG A 106 0.51 -1.60 17.75
CA ARG A 106 1.11 -0.95 16.58
C ARG A 106 0.13 0.00 15.89
N LEU A 107 -1.13 -0.41 15.71
CA LEU A 107 -2.20 0.44 15.18
C LEU A 107 -2.46 1.66 16.08
N GLY A 108 -2.41 1.49 17.40
CA GLY A 108 -2.53 2.61 18.34
C GLY A 108 -1.41 3.64 18.21
N ARG A 109 -0.20 3.25 17.78
CA ARG A 109 0.89 4.20 17.46
C ARG A 109 0.66 4.96 16.16
N ALA A 110 -0.24 4.47 15.31
CA ALA A 110 -0.70 5.16 14.11
C ALA A 110 -2.01 5.94 14.37
N ASP A 111 -2.33 6.21 15.64
CA ASP A 111 -3.54 6.92 16.10
C ASP A 111 -4.87 6.23 15.75
N LEU A 112 -4.85 4.90 15.53
CA LEU A 112 -6.06 4.12 15.27
C LEU A 112 -6.60 3.46 16.55
N GLY A 113 -7.80 3.88 16.96
CA GLY A 113 -8.55 3.27 18.06
C GLY A 113 -9.20 1.92 17.69
N ALA A 114 -9.56 1.12 18.69
CA ALA A 114 -10.13 -0.22 18.48
C ALA A 114 -11.42 -0.21 17.62
N ASP A 115 -12.31 0.76 17.84
CA ASP A 115 -13.56 0.89 17.07
C ASP A 115 -13.30 1.25 15.60
N GLU A 116 -12.31 2.10 15.34
CA GLU A 116 -11.92 2.49 13.99
C GLU A 116 -11.27 1.32 13.27
N VAL A 117 -10.37 0.59 13.93
CA VAL A 117 -9.78 -0.66 13.43
C VAL A 117 -10.86 -1.67 13.06
N ALA A 118 -11.86 -1.87 13.94
CA ALA A 118 -12.97 -2.77 13.68
C ALA A 118 -13.79 -2.33 12.45
N GLY A 119 -14.08 -1.03 12.31
CA GLY A 119 -14.79 -0.47 11.17
C GLY A 119 -14.03 -0.61 9.85
N ILE A 120 -12.72 -0.35 9.85
CA ILE A 120 -11.84 -0.52 8.68
C ILE A 120 -11.81 -1.99 8.26
N ARG A 121 -11.59 -2.90 9.22
CA ARG A 121 -11.58 -4.35 8.96
C ARG A 121 -12.92 -4.85 8.43
N ALA A 122 -14.04 -4.40 9.00
CA ALA A 122 -15.37 -4.76 8.51
C ALA A 122 -15.58 -4.31 7.05
N ARG A 123 -15.09 -3.12 6.69
CA ARG A 123 -15.21 -2.59 5.32
C ARG A 123 -14.42 -3.41 4.29
N VAL A 124 -13.22 -3.88 4.64
CA VAL A 124 -12.36 -4.62 3.69
C VAL A 124 -12.52 -6.14 3.76
N ALA A 125 -13.16 -6.67 4.81
CA ALA A 125 -13.31 -8.11 5.01
C ALA A 125 -13.92 -8.87 3.80
N PRO A 126 -14.98 -8.39 3.13
CA PRO A 126 -15.56 -9.11 2.00
C PRO A 126 -14.55 -9.32 0.85
N VAL A 127 -13.80 -8.26 0.51
CA VAL A 127 -12.84 -8.29 -0.59
C VAL A 127 -11.57 -9.05 -0.20
N MET A 128 -11.06 -8.85 1.02
CA MET A 128 -9.82 -9.49 1.47
C MET A 128 -9.97 -10.99 1.73
N ARG A 129 -11.12 -11.45 2.23
CA ARG A 129 -11.38 -12.89 2.37
C ARG A 129 -11.47 -13.56 1.01
N ALA A 130 -12.15 -12.93 0.03
CA ALA A 130 -12.20 -13.45 -1.33
C ALA A 130 -10.82 -13.46 -1.97
N TYR A 131 -10.01 -12.42 -1.73
CA TYR A 131 -8.66 -12.33 -2.24
C TYR A 131 -7.76 -13.43 -1.70
N ASN A 132 -7.74 -13.61 -0.38
CA ASN A 132 -6.83 -14.56 0.26
C ASN A 132 -7.30 -16.03 0.14
N ALA A 133 -8.58 -16.28 -0.13
CA ALA A 133 -9.05 -17.63 -0.49
C ALA A 133 -8.40 -18.18 -1.77
N VAL A 134 -7.89 -17.29 -2.65
CA VAL A 134 -7.15 -17.66 -3.87
C VAL A 134 -5.65 -17.64 -3.65
N HIS A 135 -5.12 -16.63 -2.94
CA HIS A 135 -3.67 -16.48 -2.75
C HIS A 135 -3.10 -17.37 -1.64
N GLN A 136 -3.91 -17.71 -0.64
CA GLN A 136 -3.51 -18.48 0.55
C GLN A 136 -2.26 -17.91 1.21
N ASP A 137 -2.17 -16.57 1.26
CA ASP A 137 -1.04 -15.90 1.88
C ASP A 137 -1.14 -16.09 3.40
N TRP A 138 -0.04 -16.58 3.95
CA TRP A 138 0.16 -16.93 5.34
C TRP A 138 1.23 -16.04 6.00
N HIS A 139 1.88 -15.19 5.22
CA HIS A 139 3.01 -14.37 5.65
C HIS A 139 2.66 -12.89 5.77
N HIS A 140 2.10 -12.27 4.72
CA HIS A 140 1.88 -10.83 4.69
C HIS A 140 0.75 -10.42 3.73
N LEU A 141 -0.01 -9.40 4.12
CA LEU A 141 -0.98 -8.72 3.26
C LEU A 141 -0.85 -7.23 3.54
N GLY A 142 -0.50 -6.43 2.54
CA GLY A 142 -0.27 -4.99 2.69
C GLY A 142 -1.22 -4.12 1.87
N LEU A 143 -0.87 -2.84 1.75
CA LEU A 143 -1.62 -1.91 0.89
C LEU A 143 -1.66 -2.41 -0.56
N ALA A 144 -0.54 -2.94 -1.09
CA ALA A 144 -0.45 -3.43 -2.46
C ALA A 144 -1.52 -4.52 -2.73
N ASP A 145 -1.67 -5.48 -1.83
CA ASP A 145 -2.66 -6.56 -1.91
C ASP A 145 -4.09 -6.02 -1.86
N LEU A 146 -4.35 -5.06 -0.97
CA LEU A 146 -5.67 -4.43 -0.88
C LEU A 146 -6.06 -3.73 -2.19
N LEU A 147 -5.12 -3.03 -2.82
CA LEU A 147 -5.39 -2.32 -4.08
C LEU A 147 -5.57 -3.29 -5.24
N ASP A 148 -4.78 -4.37 -5.29
CA ASP A 148 -4.93 -5.44 -6.29
C ASP A 148 -6.31 -6.10 -6.15
N ALA A 149 -6.67 -6.50 -4.92
CA ALA A 149 -7.96 -7.05 -4.57
C ALA A 149 -9.13 -6.13 -4.97
N ALA A 150 -9.01 -4.81 -4.77
CA ALA A 150 -10.05 -3.86 -5.14
C ALA A 150 -10.32 -3.77 -6.66
N THR A 151 -9.36 -4.21 -7.49
CA THR A 151 -9.48 -4.24 -8.96
C THR A 151 -9.67 -5.60 -9.58
N ALA A 152 -9.40 -6.68 -8.83
CA ALA A 152 -9.54 -8.06 -9.28
C ALA A 152 -10.94 -8.36 -9.85
N ASP A 153 -10.96 -8.77 -11.12
CA ASP A 153 -12.17 -9.12 -11.87
C ASP A 153 -12.64 -10.56 -11.63
N TRP A 154 -11.86 -11.36 -10.91
CA TRP A 154 -12.20 -12.73 -10.52
C TRP A 154 -12.88 -12.80 -9.14
N ILE A 155 -12.76 -11.77 -8.29
CA ILE A 155 -13.50 -11.70 -7.02
C ILE A 155 -15.01 -11.69 -7.32
N PRO A 156 -15.90 -12.37 -6.58
CA PRO A 156 -17.34 -12.33 -6.87
C PRO A 156 -17.90 -10.89 -6.90
N ALA A 157 -18.72 -10.56 -7.90
CA ALA A 157 -19.16 -9.17 -8.16
C ALA A 157 -19.84 -8.47 -6.95
N HIS A 158 -20.54 -9.23 -6.10
CA HIS A 158 -21.20 -8.72 -4.90
C HIS A 158 -20.23 -8.39 -3.74
N LEU A 159 -18.96 -8.83 -3.83
CA LEU A 159 -17.90 -8.54 -2.86
C LEU A 159 -16.92 -7.46 -3.37
N ARG A 160 -16.98 -7.10 -4.65
CA ARG A 160 -16.08 -6.11 -5.26
C ARG A 160 -16.38 -4.70 -4.80
N ILE A 161 -15.34 -3.89 -4.74
CA ILE A 161 -15.47 -2.45 -4.77
C ILE A 161 -16.04 -2.05 -6.15
N LYS A 162 -17.17 -1.32 -6.15
CA LYS A 162 -17.83 -0.91 -7.39
C LYS A 162 -16.92 0.04 -8.16
N SER A 163 -16.95 -0.05 -9.50
CA SER A 163 -16.08 0.76 -10.36
C SER A 163 -16.20 2.27 -10.10
N GLY A 164 -17.41 2.77 -9.80
CA GLY A 164 -17.63 4.19 -9.47
C GLY A 164 -17.11 4.63 -8.10
N GLU A 165 -16.78 3.67 -7.22
CA GLU A 165 -16.30 3.91 -5.86
C GLU A 165 -14.78 3.71 -5.71
N ARG A 166 -14.12 3.12 -6.73
CA ARG A 166 -12.69 2.77 -6.68
C ARG A 166 -11.77 3.96 -6.40
N ALA A 167 -12.00 5.10 -7.03
CA ALA A 167 -11.19 6.29 -6.80
C ALA A 167 -11.26 6.76 -5.33
N ALA A 168 -12.47 6.76 -4.75
CA ALA A 168 -12.66 7.11 -3.34
C ALA A 168 -12.06 6.05 -2.41
N PHE A 169 -12.18 4.77 -2.76
CA PHE A 169 -11.57 3.67 -2.02
C PHE A 169 -10.04 3.78 -2.01
N TYR A 170 -9.42 4.11 -3.15
CA TYR A 170 -7.97 4.33 -3.24
C TYR A 170 -7.51 5.53 -2.44
N ALA A 171 -8.18 6.68 -2.56
CA ALA A 171 -7.84 7.85 -1.75
C ALA A 171 -7.94 7.54 -0.24
N TRP A 172 -8.98 6.81 0.17
CA TRP A 172 -9.16 6.35 1.55
C TRP A 172 -8.04 5.39 1.99
N ALA A 173 -7.67 4.42 1.16
CA ALA A 173 -6.61 3.47 1.48
C ALA A 173 -5.23 4.14 1.60
N MET A 174 -4.91 5.07 0.70
CA MET A 174 -3.68 5.86 0.75
C MET A 174 -3.63 6.75 2.00
N ALA A 175 -4.76 7.37 2.38
CA ALA A 175 -4.83 8.18 3.59
C ALA A 175 -4.52 7.36 4.86
N ILE A 176 -5.05 6.15 4.96
CA ILE A 176 -4.73 5.22 6.07
C ILE A 176 -3.25 4.81 6.04
N ALA A 177 -2.70 4.55 4.86
CA ALA A 177 -1.28 4.21 4.73
C ALA A 177 -0.34 5.36 5.13
N ASP A 178 -0.81 6.60 5.09
CA ASP A 178 -0.08 7.79 5.54
C ASP A 178 -0.20 8.07 7.04
N LEU A 179 -0.98 7.27 7.77
CA LEU A 179 -0.96 7.23 9.23
C LEU A 179 0.36 6.64 9.73
N GLY A 180 0.81 7.07 10.92
CA GLY A 180 2.08 6.62 11.48
C GLY A 180 3.32 7.31 10.88
N ARG A 181 3.21 8.57 10.44
CA ARG A 181 4.38 9.37 10.02
C ARG A 181 5.47 9.29 11.11
N PRO A 182 6.74 9.04 10.76
CA PRO A 182 7.81 9.07 11.74
C PRO A 182 7.79 10.45 12.42
N HIS A 183 7.70 10.46 13.75
CA HIS A 183 7.90 11.69 14.52
C HIS A 183 9.26 12.26 14.10
N GLY A 184 9.25 13.51 13.62
CA GLY A 184 10.43 14.21 13.11
C GLY A 184 11.50 14.43 14.17
#